data_AF-A0A656GHT2-F1
#
_entry.id   AF-A0A656GHT2-F1
#
_cell.length_a   1.000
_cell.length_b   1.000
_cell.length_c   1.000
_cell.angle_alpha   90.00
_cell.angle_beta   90.00
_cell.angle_gamma   90.00
#
_symmetry.space_group_name_H-M   'P 1'
#
loop_
_entity.id
_entity.type
_entity.pdbx_description
1 polymer ?
#
loop_
_entity_poly.entity_id
_entity_poly.type
_entity_poly.pdbx_seq_one_letter_code
_entity_poly.pdbx_strand_id
1 'polypeptide(L)'
;IPTETGIAFFNALPDIATQPDMTALWSEQQTLIEQGSLSVDDFISKLMTFLTEQVSQVDVGEIKGEHKPREGGLPRLESPCPNCGNEIVASAKTYACTGCTFKVWSTIADKKITASQVETLIKKGKTVEIKGFVSKKTGKSFSAMLVLQDKTTGAVSFEFAKKK
;
A
#
# COMPACT_ATOMS: atom_id res chain seq x y z
N ILE A 1 -19.32 -26.95 -10.22
CA ILE A 1 -19.25 -26.85 -8.74
C ILE A 1 -18.38 -25.63 -8.42
N PRO A 2 -18.83 -24.68 -7.58
CA PRO A 2 -18.05 -23.48 -7.24
C PRO A 2 -16.72 -23.82 -6.58
N THR A 3 -15.68 -23.01 -6.81
CA THR A 3 -14.38 -23.17 -6.15
C THR A 3 -14.45 -22.68 -4.70
N GLU A 4 -13.55 -23.17 -3.85
CA GLU A 4 -13.44 -22.73 -2.44
C GLU A 4 -13.24 -21.20 -2.32
N THR A 5 -12.45 -20.63 -3.24
CA THR A 5 -12.29 -19.17 -3.37
C THR A 5 -13.59 -18.46 -3.76
N GLY A 6 -14.39 -19.04 -4.64
CA GLY A 6 -15.69 -18.48 -5.03
C GLY A 6 -16.68 -18.44 -3.87
N ILE A 7 -16.67 -19.46 -3.00
CA ILE A 7 -17.51 -19.51 -1.81
C ILE A 7 -17.05 -18.49 -0.77
N ALA A 8 -15.74 -18.38 -0.54
CA ALA A 8 -15.19 -17.39 0.39
C ALA A 8 -15.49 -15.95 -0.05
N PHE A 9 -15.41 -15.67 -1.35
CA PHE A 9 -15.78 -14.37 -1.91
C PHE A 9 -17.27 -14.08 -1.73
N PHE A 10 -18.14 -15.04 -2.05
CA PHE A 10 -19.60 -14.89 -1.90
C PHE A 10 -20.00 -14.58 -0.44
N ASN A 11 -19.42 -15.29 0.53
CA ASN A 11 -19.70 -15.06 1.96
C ASN A 11 -19.16 -13.71 2.48
N ALA A 12 -18.23 -13.08 1.77
CA ALA A 12 -17.70 -11.77 2.12
C ALA A 12 -18.48 -10.61 1.47
N LEU A 13 -19.37 -10.90 0.53
CA LEU A 13 -20.24 -9.89 -0.07
C LEU A 13 -21.35 -9.53 0.92
N PRO A 14 -21.75 -8.24 0.99
CA PRO A 14 -22.91 -7.85 1.79
C PRO A 14 -24.18 -8.48 1.21
N ASP A 15 -25.18 -8.71 2.06
CA ASP A 15 -26.47 -9.30 1.65
C ASP A 15 -27.09 -8.55 0.47
N ILE A 16 -26.89 -7.23 0.40
CA ILE A 16 -27.41 -6.43 -0.71
C ILE A 16 -26.85 -6.83 -2.09
N ALA A 17 -25.65 -7.39 -2.16
CA ALA A 17 -25.02 -7.81 -3.41
C ALA A 17 -25.31 -9.27 -3.76
N THR A 18 -25.87 -10.04 -2.83
CA THR A 18 -26.15 -11.48 -2.99
C THR A 18 -27.65 -11.80 -3.09
N GLN A 19 -28.52 -10.86 -2.71
CA GLN A 19 -29.97 -11.02 -2.75
C GLN A 19 -30.56 -10.68 -4.13
N PRO A 20 -31.50 -11.49 -4.66
CA PRO A 20 -32.12 -11.30 -5.97
C PRO A 20 -32.99 -10.04 -6.07
N ASP A 21 -33.48 -9.52 -4.93
CA ASP A 21 -34.33 -8.33 -4.86
C ASP A 21 -33.67 -7.07 -5.42
N MET A 22 -32.34 -6.94 -5.29
CA MET A 22 -31.62 -5.82 -5.90
C MET A 22 -31.58 -5.93 -7.41
N THR A 23 -31.44 -7.13 -7.99
CA THR A 23 -31.46 -7.26 -9.45
C THR A 23 -32.82 -6.88 -10.02
N ALA A 24 -33.91 -7.20 -9.31
CA ALA A 24 -35.26 -6.78 -9.68
C ALA A 24 -35.45 -5.25 -9.56
N LEU A 25 -35.01 -4.65 -8.46
CA LEU A 25 -35.08 -3.20 -8.24
C LEU A 25 -34.31 -2.40 -9.32
N TRP A 26 -33.14 -2.89 -9.73
CA TRP A 26 -32.33 -2.25 -10.75
C TRP A 26 -32.98 -2.34 -12.14
N SER A 27 -33.63 -3.47 -12.46
CA SER A 27 -34.41 -3.62 -13.69
C SER A 27 -35.60 -2.66 -13.72
N GLU A 28 -36.29 -2.46 -12.60
CA GLU A 28 -37.41 -1.51 -12.49
C GLU A 28 -36.94 -0.06 -12.67
N GLN A 29 -35.80 0.30 -12.07
CA GLN A 29 -35.21 1.64 -12.22
C GLN A 29 -34.79 1.93 -13.67
N GLN A 30 -34.28 0.93 -14.40
CA GLN A 30 -33.98 1.06 -15.84
C GLN A 30 -35.26 1.34 -16.64
N THR A 31 -36.36 0.64 -16.35
CA THR A 31 -37.66 0.88 -17.01
C THR A 31 -38.21 2.29 -16.75
N LEU A 32 -38.04 2.84 -15.55
CA LEU A 32 -38.49 4.21 -15.22
C LEU A 32 -37.70 5.30 -15.96
N ILE A 33 -36.43 5.06 -16.27
CA ILE A 33 -35.60 5.94 -17.11
C ILE A 33 -36.07 5.89 -18.56
N GLU A 34 -36.35 4.69 -19.09
CA GLU A 34 -36.87 4.50 -20.46
C GLU A 34 -38.22 5.21 -20.66
N GLN A 35 -39.04 5.30 -19.62
CA GLN A 35 -40.33 6.00 -19.63
C GLN A 35 -40.22 7.52 -19.42
N GLY A 36 -39.01 8.06 -19.28
CA GLY A 36 -38.76 9.50 -19.11
C GLY A 36 -39.23 10.08 -17.78
N SER A 37 -39.60 9.22 -16.81
CA SER A 37 -40.11 9.62 -15.49
C SER A 37 -39.01 9.81 -14.44
N LEU A 38 -37.78 9.40 -14.77
CA LEU A 38 -36.58 9.59 -13.95
C LEU A 38 -35.47 10.17 -14.82
N SER A 39 -34.87 11.28 -14.41
CA SER A 39 -33.71 11.82 -15.11
C SER A 39 -32.47 10.98 -14.82
N VAL A 40 -31.55 10.91 -15.80
CA VAL A 40 -30.27 10.21 -15.64
C VAL A 40 -29.48 10.79 -14.46
N ASP A 41 -29.51 12.11 -14.28
CA ASP A 41 -28.79 12.79 -13.21
C ASP A 41 -29.35 12.46 -11.82
N ASP A 42 -30.68 12.35 -11.69
CA ASP A 42 -31.33 11.93 -10.43
C ASP A 42 -31.04 10.46 -10.11
N PHE A 43 -30.99 9.60 -11.14
CA PHE A 43 -30.60 8.21 -10.98
C PHE A 43 -29.15 8.09 -10.48
N ILE A 44 -28.21 8.78 -11.12
CA ILE A 44 -26.80 8.76 -10.73
C ILE A 44 -26.62 9.31 -9.31
N SER A 45 -27.33 10.37 -8.95
CA SER A 45 -27.26 10.95 -7.60
C SER A 45 -27.79 9.98 -6.53
N LYS A 46 -28.89 9.28 -6.80
CA LYS A 46 -29.45 8.24 -5.92
C LYS A 46 -28.50 7.05 -5.79
N LEU A 47 -27.90 6.61 -6.90
CA LEU A 47 -26.93 5.52 -6.93
C LEU A 47 -25.68 5.85 -6.14
N MET A 48 -25.14 7.07 -6.27
CA MET A 48 -23.98 7.52 -5.49
C MET A 48 -24.28 7.59 -4.00
N THR A 49 -25.47 8.04 -3.61
CA THR A 49 -25.91 8.08 -2.20
C THR A 49 -26.00 6.67 -1.63
N PHE A 50 -26.67 5.77 -2.35
CA PHE A 50 -26.80 4.37 -1.99
C PHE A 50 -25.44 3.67 -1.85
N LEU A 51 -24.53 3.86 -2.80
CA LEU A 51 -23.18 3.30 -2.74
C LEU A 51 -22.40 3.83 -1.53
N THR A 52 -22.52 5.12 -1.23
CA THR A 52 -21.84 5.74 -0.07
C THR A 52 -22.35 5.16 1.24
N GLU A 53 -23.66 4.94 1.37
CA GLU A 53 -24.26 4.30 2.54
C GLU A 53 -23.83 2.84 2.67
N GLN A 54 -23.82 2.07 1.57
CA GLN A 54 -23.39 0.68 1.61
C GLN A 54 -21.90 0.53 1.95
N VAL A 55 -21.03 1.36 1.37
CA VAL A 55 -19.58 1.36 1.69
C VAL A 55 -19.33 1.76 3.15
N SER A 56 -20.19 2.59 3.75
CA SER A 56 -20.07 2.97 5.16
C SER A 56 -20.41 1.84 6.14
N GLN A 57 -21.14 0.81 5.70
CA GLN A 57 -21.52 -0.35 6.51
C GLN A 57 -20.60 -1.56 6.31
N VAL A 58 -19.64 -1.49 5.38
CA VAL A 58 -18.65 -2.56 5.20
C VAL A 58 -17.60 -2.46 6.31
N ASP A 59 -17.71 -3.32 7.32
CA ASP A 59 -16.62 -3.59 8.23
C ASP A 59 -15.52 -4.33 7.46
N VAL A 60 -14.44 -3.62 7.14
CA VAL A 60 -13.23 -4.20 6.52
C VAL A 60 -12.45 -5.07 7.53
N GLY A 61 -13.01 -5.28 8.73
CA GLY A 61 -12.35 -5.81 9.92
C GLY A 61 -11.91 -7.27 9.89
N GLU A 62 -12.42 -8.14 9.02
CA GLU A 62 -12.03 -9.57 9.06
C GLU A 62 -11.95 -10.28 7.70
N ILE A 63 -11.68 -9.56 6.60
CA ILE A 63 -11.14 -10.24 5.42
C ILE A 63 -9.68 -10.58 5.75
N LYS A 64 -9.47 -11.75 6.38
CA LYS A 64 -8.20 -12.49 6.35
C LYS A 64 -7.97 -13.02 4.93
N GLY A 65 -8.06 -12.15 3.93
CA GLY A 65 -7.26 -12.32 2.75
C GLY A 65 -5.84 -12.25 3.28
N GLU A 66 -5.12 -13.37 3.28
CA GLU A 66 -3.68 -13.25 3.24
C GLU A 66 -3.40 -12.15 2.21
N HIS A 67 -2.63 -11.14 2.61
CA HIS A 67 -1.93 -10.29 1.66
C HIS A 67 -0.95 -11.22 0.91
N LYS A 68 -1.48 -12.15 0.09
CA LYS A 68 -0.70 -12.75 -0.98
C LYS A 68 -0.20 -11.53 -1.75
N PRO A 69 1.12 -11.38 -1.88
CA PRO A 69 1.68 -10.36 -2.75
C PRO A 69 0.89 -10.46 -4.05
N ARG A 70 0.28 -9.34 -4.49
CA ARG A 70 -0.37 -9.27 -5.81
C ARG A 70 0.54 -10.02 -6.77
N GLU A 71 0.06 -11.08 -7.42
CA GLU A 71 0.89 -11.73 -8.43
C GLU A 71 1.16 -10.69 -9.53
N GLY A 72 2.42 -10.24 -9.61
CA GLY A 72 2.85 -9.11 -10.45
C GLY A 72 3.05 -7.76 -9.75
N GLY A 73 2.74 -7.63 -8.45
CA GLY A 73 2.99 -6.44 -7.65
C GLY A 73 4.44 -6.38 -7.13
N LEU A 74 5.03 -5.19 -7.15
CA LEU A 74 6.33 -4.96 -6.51
C LEU A 74 6.23 -5.27 -4.99
N PRO A 75 7.28 -5.87 -4.39
CA PRO A 75 7.28 -6.18 -2.97
C PRO A 75 7.07 -4.91 -2.13
N ARG A 76 6.35 -5.03 -1.01
CA ARG A 76 6.09 -3.92 -0.08
C ARG A 76 6.84 -4.14 1.22
N LEU A 77 7.16 -3.03 1.90
CA LEU A 77 7.71 -3.06 3.27
C LEU A 77 6.57 -3.24 4.27
N GLU A 78 6.84 -3.92 5.39
CA GLU A 78 5.83 -4.09 6.46
C GLU A 78 5.58 -2.79 7.24
N SER A 79 6.52 -1.84 7.17
CA SER A 79 6.46 -0.59 7.92
C SER A 79 5.79 0.52 7.12
N PRO A 80 4.85 1.28 7.70
CA PRO A 80 4.24 2.43 7.03
C PRO A 80 5.26 3.55 6.85
N CYS A 81 4.98 4.44 5.90
CA CYS A 81 5.79 5.63 5.65
C CYS A 81 5.87 6.52 6.89
N PRO A 82 7.07 6.94 7.33
CA PRO A 82 7.23 7.77 8.51
C PRO A 82 6.73 9.22 8.31
N ASN A 83 6.40 9.60 7.08
CA ASN A 83 5.87 10.93 6.73
C ASN A 83 4.35 10.98 6.68
N CYS A 84 3.73 10.01 5.99
CA CYS A 84 2.29 10.05 5.68
C CYS A 84 1.51 8.78 6.06
N GLY A 85 2.17 7.75 6.61
CA GLY A 85 1.51 6.50 7.03
C GLY A 85 1.17 5.51 5.90
N ASN A 86 1.31 5.89 4.64
CA ASN A 86 1.02 5.02 3.49
C ASN A 86 2.06 3.90 3.30
N GLU A 87 1.73 2.93 2.45
CA GLU A 87 2.61 1.82 2.08
C GLU A 87 3.89 2.30 1.37
N ILE A 88 4.96 1.52 1.51
CA ILE A 88 6.22 1.73 0.79
C ILE A 88 6.49 0.53 -0.10
N VAL A 89 6.73 0.80 -1.38
CA VAL A 89 6.98 -0.19 -2.41
C VAL A 89 8.49 -0.30 -2.67
N ALA A 90 9.00 -1.52 -2.64
CA ALA A 90 10.37 -1.88 -2.96
C ALA A 90 10.52 -2.15 -4.45
N SER A 91 11.15 -1.20 -5.15
CA SER A 91 11.59 -1.33 -6.54
C SER A 91 13.06 -1.78 -6.61
N ALA A 92 13.52 -2.20 -7.79
CA ALA A 92 14.91 -2.61 -7.99
C ALA A 92 15.93 -1.52 -7.58
N LYS A 93 15.60 -0.24 -7.78
CA LYS A 93 16.49 0.91 -7.50
C LYS A 93 16.15 1.68 -6.22
N THR A 94 14.91 1.58 -5.72
CA THR A 94 14.43 2.47 -4.66
C THR A 94 13.31 1.84 -3.84
N TYR A 95 13.21 2.24 -2.59
CA TYR A 95 12.05 2.06 -1.72
C TYR A 95 11.29 3.39 -1.69
N ALA A 96 10.10 3.44 -2.30
CA ALA A 96 9.34 4.67 -2.48
C ALA A 96 7.94 4.56 -1.88
N CYS A 97 7.48 5.62 -1.22
CA CYS A 97 6.12 5.68 -0.71
C CYS A 97 5.12 5.87 -1.87
N THR A 98 3.95 5.25 -1.76
CA THR A 98 2.88 5.38 -2.75
C THR A 98 2.12 6.70 -2.67
N GLY A 99 2.15 7.39 -1.52
CA GLY A 99 1.35 8.59 -1.27
C GLY A 99 2.13 9.86 -0.96
N CYS A 100 3.47 9.84 -0.94
CA CYS A 100 4.27 11.05 -0.76
C CYS A 100 5.64 10.97 -1.46
N THR A 101 6.45 12.01 -1.31
CA THR A 101 7.79 12.17 -1.91
C THR A 101 8.89 11.34 -1.24
N PHE A 102 8.57 10.58 -0.19
CA PHE A 102 9.54 9.75 0.53
C PHE A 102 10.15 8.68 -0.37
N LYS A 103 11.48 8.71 -0.53
CA LYS A 103 12.21 7.77 -1.37
C LYS A 103 13.62 7.48 -0.83
N VAL A 104 13.92 6.20 -0.64
CA VAL A 104 15.25 5.71 -0.24
C VAL A 104 15.85 4.89 -1.38
N TRP A 105 17.13 5.09 -1.69
CA TRP A 105 17.81 4.29 -2.71
C TRP A 105 18.12 2.87 -2.20
N SER A 106 17.95 1.85 -3.05
CA SER A 106 18.26 0.45 -2.71
C SER A 106 19.75 0.14 -2.74
N THR A 107 20.55 1.01 -3.36
CA THR A 107 22.01 0.95 -3.38
C THR A 107 22.57 2.25 -2.84
N ILE A 108 23.38 2.16 -1.78
CA ILE A 108 24.07 3.28 -1.16
C ILE A 108 25.54 2.93 -1.07
N ALA A 109 26.42 3.81 -1.57
CA ALA A 109 27.88 3.59 -1.56
C ALA A 109 28.27 2.19 -2.08
N ASP A 110 27.75 1.84 -3.27
CA ASP A 110 27.92 0.55 -3.97
C ASP A 110 27.52 -0.70 -3.16
N LYS A 111 26.78 -0.51 -2.07
CA LYS A 111 26.19 -1.60 -1.30
C LYS A 111 24.68 -1.61 -1.46
N LYS A 112 24.15 -2.76 -1.87
CA LYS A 112 22.70 -3.02 -1.86
C LYS A 112 22.24 -3.22 -0.41
N ILE A 113 21.25 -2.45 0.02
CA ILE A 113 20.59 -2.58 1.32
C ILE A 113 19.42 -3.53 1.20
N THR A 114 19.16 -4.33 2.25
CA THR A 114 18.02 -5.26 2.28
C THR A 114 16.75 -4.56 2.76
N ALA A 115 15.58 -5.14 2.45
CA ALA A 115 14.30 -4.62 2.93
C ALA A 115 14.29 -4.48 4.46
N SER A 116 14.76 -5.50 5.19
CA SER A 116 14.83 -5.48 6.67
C SER A 116 15.71 -4.35 7.23
N GLN A 117 16.79 -3.98 6.53
CA GLN A 117 17.63 -2.84 6.91
C GLN A 117 16.89 -1.52 6.72
N VAL A 118 16.13 -1.38 5.62
CA VAL A 118 15.28 -0.21 5.37
C VAL A 118 14.12 -0.13 6.34
N GLU A 119 13.51 -1.25 6.73
CA GLU A 119 12.50 -1.29 7.79
C GLU A 119 13.06 -0.81 9.12
N THR A 120 14.28 -1.26 9.47
CA THR A 120 14.95 -0.81 10.70
C THR A 120 15.22 0.69 10.66
N LEU A 121 15.66 1.21 9.50
CA LEU A 121 15.88 2.64 9.28
C LEU A 121 14.59 3.44 9.47
N ILE A 122 13.46 2.97 8.96
CA ILE A 122 12.17 3.65 9.05
C ILE A 122 11.62 3.59 10.49
N LYS A 123 11.63 2.42 11.13
CA LYS A 123 11.08 2.23 12.48
C LYS A 123 11.90 2.95 13.54
N LYS A 124 13.23 2.87 13.48
CA LYS A 124 14.14 3.38 14.53
C LYS A 124 14.79 4.71 14.17
N GLY A 125 14.65 5.18 12.93
CA GLY A 125 15.41 6.32 12.40
C GLY A 125 16.88 6.01 12.10
N LYS A 126 17.38 4.84 12.50
CA LYS A 126 18.78 4.42 12.32
C LYS A 126 18.89 2.91 12.09
N THR A 127 19.80 2.49 11.22
CA THR A 127 20.13 1.07 11.03
C THR A 127 21.17 0.59 12.03
N VAL A 128 21.29 -0.74 12.14
CA VAL A 128 22.48 -1.37 12.70
C VAL A 128 23.69 -1.04 11.81
N GLU A 129 24.91 -1.20 12.33
CA GLU A 129 26.13 -1.06 11.54
C GLU A 129 26.11 -2.01 10.34
N ILE A 130 26.16 -1.45 9.13
CA ILE A 130 26.23 -2.19 7.88
C ILE A 130 27.68 -2.15 7.41
N LYS A 131 28.24 -3.33 7.20
CA LYS A 131 29.61 -3.50 6.71
C LYS A 131 29.64 -3.56 5.18
N GLY A 132 30.73 -3.07 4.59
CA GLY A 132 30.99 -3.23 3.16
C GLY A 132 30.40 -2.14 2.27
N PHE A 133 30.18 -0.93 2.80
CA PHE A 133 30.01 0.25 1.96
C PHE A 133 31.33 0.58 1.29
N VAL A 134 31.32 1.07 0.06
CA VAL A 134 32.52 1.47 -0.68
C VAL A 134 32.58 2.98 -0.78
N SER A 135 33.66 3.59 -0.29
CA SER A 135 33.85 5.04 -0.36
C SER A 135 34.14 5.44 -1.81
N LYS A 136 33.27 6.27 -2.41
CA LYS A 136 33.54 6.86 -3.73
C LYS A 136 34.84 7.67 -3.80
N LYS A 137 35.30 8.20 -2.65
CA LYS A 137 36.53 9.02 -2.57
C LYS A 137 37.81 8.17 -2.52
N THR A 138 37.74 6.98 -1.95
CA THR A 138 38.94 6.20 -1.58
C THR A 138 38.95 4.79 -2.16
N GLY A 139 37.82 4.33 -2.72
CA GLY A 139 37.63 2.95 -3.19
C GLY A 139 37.64 1.89 -2.08
N LYS A 140 37.84 2.28 -0.81
CA LYS A 140 37.95 1.37 0.32
C LYS A 140 36.59 1.03 0.90
N SER A 141 36.47 -0.20 1.39
CA SER A 141 35.30 -0.64 2.13
C SER A 141 35.31 -0.05 3.55
N PHE A 142 34.14 0.37 4.02
CA PHE A 142 33.91 0.87 5.37
C PHE A 142 32.60 0.33 5.95
N SER A 143 32.47 0.46 7.26
CA SER A 143 31.26 0.11 8.01
C SER A 143 30.67 1.38 8.59
N ALA A 144 29.35 1.53 8.48
CA ALA A 144 28.63 2.70 8.99
C ALA A 144 27.18 2.33 9.33
N MET A 145 26.56 3.14 10.17
CA MET A 145 25.12 3.13 10.40
C MET A 145 24.47 4.14 9.44
N LEU A 146 23.32 3.80 8.88
CA LEU A 146 22.52 4.74 8.11
C LEU A 146 21.52 5.40 9.05
N VAL A 147 21.45 6.73 9.01
CA VAL A 147 20.49 7.53 9.78
C VAL A 147 19.61 8.29 8.82
N LEU A 148 18.30 8.22 9.05
CA LEU A 148 17.31 8.95 8.28
C LEU A 148 17.37 10.41 8.72
N GLN A 149 17.95 11.27 7.88
CA GLN A 149 18.03 12.71 8.17
C GLN A 149 16.68 13.37 7.97
N ASP A 150 16.00 13.01 6.88
CA ASP A 150 14.78 13.67 6.49
C ASP A 150 13.68 12.64 6.27
N LYS A 151 12.67 12.72 7.13
CA LYS A 151 11.48 11.88 7.05
C LYS A 151 10.59 12.24 5.87
N THR A 152 10.69 13.46 5.32
CA THR A 152 9.87 13.91 4.19
C THR A 152 10.43 13.43 2.86
N THR A 153 11.73 13.61 2.63
CA THR A 153 12.39 13.20 1.37
C THR A 153 12.95 11.77 1.39
N GLY A 154 13.25 11.23 2.57
CA GLY A 154 13.95 9.94 2.71
C GLY A 154 15.48 10.07 2.63
N ALA A 155 16.03 11.27 2.78
CA ALA A 155 17.48 11.47 2.76
C ALA A 155 18.17 10.73 3.92
N VAL A 156 19.29 10.07 3.60
CA VAL A 156 20.06 9.24 4.53
C VAL A 156 21.48 9.75 4.68
N SER A 157 21.99 9.71 5.91
CA SER A 157 23.37 10.06 6.25
C SER A 157 24.10 8.87 6.86
N PHE A 158 25.43 8.90 6.80
CA PHE A 158 26.28 7.90 7.44
C PHE A 158 26.70 8.39 8.83
N GLU A 159 26.44 7.57 9.84
CA GLU A 159 26.98 7.74 11.18
C GLU A 159 28.00 6.63 11.45
N PHE A 160 29.22 7.02 11.79
CA PHE A 160 30.30 6.09 12.10
C PHE A 160 30.38 5.91 13.61
N ALA A 161 30.48 4.66 14.08
CA ALA A 161 30.73 4.41 15.49
C ALA A 161 32.04 5.09 15.90
N LYS A 162 31.99 5.97 16.91
CA LYS A 162 33.20 6.57 17.49
C LYS A 162 34.06 5.43 18.04
N LYS A 163 35.20 5.17 17.40
CA LYS A 163 36.24 4.31 18.00
C LYS A 163 36.68 4.98 19.30
N LYS A 164 36.47 4.29 20.42
CA LYS A 164 37.03 4.63 21.73
C LYS A 164 38.39 3.96 21.88
#